data_AF-A0A958XNR9-F1
#
_entry.id   AF-A0A958XNR9-F1
#
_cell.length_a   1.000
_cell.length_b   1.000
_cell.length_c   1.000
_cell.angle_alpha   90.00
_cell.angle_beta   90.00
_cell.angle_gamma   90.00
#
_symmetry.space_group_name_H-M   'P 1'
#
loop_
_entity.id
_entity.type
_entity.pdbx_description
1 polymer ?
#
loop_
_entity_poly.entity_id
_entity_poly.type
_entity_poly.pdbx_seq_one_letter_code
_entity_poly.pdbx_strand_id
1 'polypeptide(L)'
;MNPVRIDAHDLAQAIRSGDPARRNQAFKQLYLSPTVNGKLREWANTYNLRNQDPDDVLQEALILLDKLVCEGGFRAESKVETFLLGICRNMIRDNVKKVQRVVLKETLPETVPDSAEGLADHLELQELSEAGSRRDAALGDALAQLTEKCRDALRLYYYERRSMAEIAEARELANEKQAKKAVHRCREQLRQRIEGDPALHHLIN
;
A
#
# COMPACT_ATOMS: atom_id res chain seq x y z
N MET A 1 -33.50 0.93 -4.51
CA MET A 1 -32.95 -0.28 -5.15
C MET A 1 -31.54 -0.49 -4.63
N ASN A 2 -31.26 -1.63 -4.00
CA ASN A 2 -29.90 -1.97 -3.58
C ASN A 2 -29.05 -2.17 -4.84
N PRO A 3 -27.90 -1.49 -5.01
CA PRO A 3 -27.06 -1.74 -6.17
C PRO A 3 -26.47 -3.16 -6.05
N VAL A 4 -26.80 -4.02 -7.01
CA VAL A 4 -26.28 -5.39 -7.12
C VAL A 4 -24.74 -5.33 -7.22
N ARG A 5 -24.02 -5.72 -6.18
CA ARG A 5 -22.55 -5.70 -6.22
C ARG A 5 -22.05 -6.62 -7.34
N ILE A 6 -21.17 -6.12 -8.20
CA ILE A 6 -20.55 -6.91 -9.27
C ILE A 6 -19.41 -7.71 -8.65
N ASP A 7 -19.31 -9.00 -8.99
CA ASP A 7 -18.21 -9.84 -8.52
C ASP A 7 -16.86 -9.27 -9.00
N ALA A 8 -15.81 -9.44 -8.18
CA ALA A 8 -14.47 -8.97 -8.52
C ALA A 8 -13.95 -9.54 -9.86
N HIS A 9 -14.34 -10.78 -10.20
CA HIS A 9 -13.98 -11.44 -11.45
C HIS A 9 -14.74 -10.89 -12.67
N ASP A 10 -15.91 -10.29 -12.44
CA ASP A 10 -16.79 -9.76 -13.48
C ASP A 10 -16.58 -8.28 -13.74
N LEU A 11 -15.84 -7.55 -12.89
CA LEU A 11 -15.61 -6.11 -13.02
C LEU A 11 -15.05 -5.73 -14.40
N ALA A 12 -14.09 -6.51 -14.92
CA ALA A 12 -13.51 -6.24 -16.24
C ALA A 12 -14.53 -6.46 -17.38
N GLN A 13 -15.41 -7.45 -17.25
CA GLN A 13 -16.49 -7.67 -18.22
C GLN A 13 -17.55 -6.57 -18.14
N ALA A 14 -17.86 -6.10 -16.93
CA ALA A 14 -18.80 -5.02 -16.69
C ALA A 14 -18.31 -3.70 -17.30
N ILE A 15 -17.02 -3.36 -17.15
CA ILE A 15 -16.39 -2.19 -17.78
C ILE A 15 -16.45 -2.28 -19.31
N ARG A 16 -16.17 -3.47 -19.89
CA ARG A 16 -16.25 -3.69 -21.34
C ARG A 16 -17.66 -3.73 -21.90
N SER A 17 -18.67 -3.88 -21.05
CA SER A 17 -20.05 -4.04 -21.50
C SER A 17 -20.55 -2.80 -22.23
N GLY A 18 -21.40 -2.98 -23.24
CA GLY A 18 -22.07 -1.86 -23.92
C GLY A 18 -23.22 -1.26 -23.11
N ASP A 19 -23.53 -1.82 -21.94
CA ASP A 19 -24.61 -1.39 -21.05
C ASP A 19 -24.11 -0.27 -20.11
N PRO A 20 -24.60 0.98 -20.27
CA PRO A 20 -24.18 2.10 -19.43
C PRO A 20 -24.47 1.90 -17.95
N ALA A 21 -25.57 1.21 -17.60
CA ALA A 21 -25.94 0.99 -16.21
C ALA A 21 -24.92 0.06 -15.52
N ARG A 22 -24.55 -1.03 -16.20
CA ARG A 22 -23.57 -2.01 -15.71
C ARG A 22 -22.16 -1.41 -15.61
N ARG A 23 -21.74 -0.59 -16.58
CA ARG A 23 -20.46 0.15 -16.51
C ARG A 23 -20.42 1.11 -15.32
N ASN A 24 -21.44 1.96 -15.19
CA ASN A 24 -21.51 2.95 -14.12
C ASN A 24 -21.49 2.27 -12.74
N GLN A 25 -22.11 1.11 -12.62
CA GLN A 25 -22.07 0.32 -11.41
C GLN A 25 -20.67 -0.22 -11.09
N ALA A 26 -19.94 -0.72 -12.08
CA ALA A 26 -18.54 -1.16 -11.92
C ALA A 26 -17.64 0.01 -11.46
N PHE A 27 -17.74 1.16 -12.12
CA PHE A 27 -16.97 2.34 -11.75
C PHE A 27 -17.32 2.85 -10.36
N LYS A 28 -18.60 2.89 -10.00
CA LYS A 28 -19.04 3.28 -8.66
C LYS A 28 -18.50 2.33 -7.60
N GLN A 29 -18.47 1.02 -7.88
CA GLN A 29 -17.93 0.03 -6.97
C GLN A 29 -16.42 0.22 -6.76
N LEU A 30 -15.67 0.48 -7.83
CA LEU A 30 -14.23 0.74 -7.75
C LEU A 30 -13.93 2.06 -7.02
N TYR A 31 -14.67 3.12 -7.35
CA TYR A 31 -14.53 4.43 -6.72
C TYR A 31 -14.80 4.38 -5.21
N LEU A 32 -15.82 3.62 -4.79
CA LEU A 32 -16.19 3.47 -3.39
C LEU A 32 -15.49 2.29 -2.69
N SER A 33 -14.53 1.62 -3.35
CA SER A 33 -13.85 0.46 -2.79
C SER A 33 -13.06 0.84 -1.54
N PRO A 34 -13.36 0.26 -0.35
CA PRO A 34 -12.62 0.57 0.87
C PRO A 34 -11.14 0.21 0.76
N THR A 35 -10.82 -0.86 0.02
CA THR A 35 -9.44 -1.29 -0.24
C THR A 35 -8.68 -0.24 -1.04
N VAL A 36 -9.27 0.24 -2.14
CA VAL A 36 -8.62 1.24 -3.01
C VAL A 36 -8.44 2.56 -2.27
N ASN A 37 -9.50 3.04 -1.62
CA ASN A 37 -9.47 4.30 -0.87
C ASN A 37 -8.52 4.23 0.35
N GLY A 38 -8.47 3.09 1.04
CA GLY A 38 -7.55 2.88 2.16
C GLY A 38 -6.10 3.02 1.72
N LYS A 39 -5.72 2.39 0.62
CA LYS A 39 -4.35 2.48 0.07
C LYS A 39 -4.02 3.87 -0.46
N LEU A 40 -4.94 4.54 -1.13
CA LEU A 40 -4.75 5.93 -1.58
C LEU A 40 -4.48 6.89 -0.41
N ARG A 41 -5.20 6.75 0.70
CA ARG A 41 -4.96 7.54 1.92
C ARG A 41 -3.60 7.24 2.55
N GLU A 42 -3.21 5.98 2.60
CA GLU A 42 -1.88 5.56 3.08
C GLU A 42 -0.77 6.20 2.24
N TRP A 43 -0.90 6.18 0.91
CA TRP A 43 0.04 6.82 0.00
C TRP A 43 0.02 8.34 0.12
N ALA A 44 -1.14 8.97 0.32
CA ALA A 44 -1.24 10.41 0.52
C ALA A 44 -0.39 10.88 1.71
N ASN A 45 -0.45 10.14 2.82
CA ASN A 45 0.36 10.39 4.02
C ASN A 45 1.84 10.10 3.79
N THR A 46 2.15 8.99 3.10
CA THR A 46 3.54 8.53 2.88
C THR A 46 4.30 9.45 1.93
N TYR A 47 3.67 9.83 0.82
CA TYR A 47 4.28 10.68 -0.21
C TYR A 47 4.03 12.16 0.01
N ASN A 48 3.31 12.52 1.08
CA ASN A 48 2.97 13.90 1.45
C ASN A 48 2.49 14.67 0.21
N LEU A 49 1.40 14.18 -0.39
CA LEU A 49 0.79 14.69 -1.62
C LEU A 49 0.23 16.12 -1.40
N ARG A 50 1.13 17.09 -1.22
CA ARG A 50 0.79 18.48 -0.86
C ARG A 50 -0.07 19.18 -1.91
N ASN A 51 -0.03 18.69 -3.16
CA ASN A 51 -0.63 19.34 -4.31
C ASN A 51 -1.58 18.42 -5.13
N GLN A 52 -1.95 17.24 -4.62
CA GLN A 52 -2.83 16.34 -5.35
C GLN A 52 -3.79 15.61 -4.41
N ASP A 53 -5.09 15.80 -4.64
CA ASP A 53 -6.13 15.09 -3.90
C ASP A 53 -6.13 13.60 -4.32
N PRO A 54 -6.13 12.65 -3.36
CA PRO A 54 -6.29 11.24 -3.67
C PRO A 54 -7.53 10.91 -4.52
N ASP A 55 -8.61 11.69 -4.40
CA ASP A 55 -9.82 11.52 -5.19
C ASP A 55 -9.57 11.90 -6.67
N ASP A 56 -8.76 12.93 -6.93
CA ASP A 56 -8.37 13.32 -8.30
C ASP A 56 -7.52 12.23 -8.96
N VAL A 57 -6.55 11.67 -8.21
CA VAL A 57 -5.74 10.53 -8.68
C VAL A 57 -6.64 9.34 -9.05
N LEU A 58 -7.61 9.02 -8.20
CA LEU A 58 -8.51 7.90 -8.45
C LEU A 58 -9.38 8.13 -9.69
N GLN A 59 -9.91 9.33 -9.90
CA GLN A 59 -10.72 9.65 -11.07
C GLN A 59 -9.92 9.51 -12.36
N GLU A 60 -8.71 10.07 -12.42
CA GLU A 60 -7.84 9.95 -13.58
C GLU A 60 -7.42 8.48 -13.82
N ALA A 61 -7.14 7.74 -12.75
CA ALA A 61 -6.80 6.33 -12.84
C ALA A 61 -7.97 5.47 -13.34
N LEU A 62 -9.22 5.78 -12.97
CA LEU A 62 -10.41 5.10 -13.47
C LEU A 62 -10.64 5.35 -14.97
N ILE A 63 -10.36 6.57 -15.45
CA ILE A 63 -10.43 6.90 -16.88
C ILE A 63 -9.38 6.08 -17.66
N LEU A 64 -8.15 6.03 -17.14
CA LEU A 64 -7.09 5.23 -17.76
C LEU A 64 -7.38 3.72 -17.69
N LEU A 65 -7.95 3.25 -16.59
CA LEU A 65 -8.41 1.87 -16.44
C LEU A 65 -9.44 1.52 -17.52
N ASP A 66 -10.45 2.37 -17.74
CA ASP A 66 -11.48 2.15 -18.75
C ASP A 66 -10.86 1.93 -20.13
N LYS A 67 -9.95 2.83 -20.52
CA LYS A 67 -9.22 2.76 -21.78
C LYS A 67 -8.46 1.44 -21.90
N LEU A 68 -7.64 1.11 -20.90
CA LEU A 68 -6.81 -0.11 -20.90
C LEU A 68 -7.65 -1.38 -20.92
N VAL A 69 -8.80 -1.41 -20.22
CA VAL A 69 -9.69 -2.56 -20.21
C VAL A 69 -10.41 -2.72 -21.56
N CYS A 70 -10.86 -1.63 -22.17
CA CYS A 70 -11.54 -1.66 -23.47
C CYS A 70 -10.58 -1.97 -24.64
N GLU A 71 -9.34 -1.49 -24.59
CA GLU A 71 -8.32 -1.71 -25.63
C GLU A 71 -7.56 -3.04 -25.47
N GLY A 72 -7.87 -3.84 -24.44
CA GLY A 72 -7.23 -5.13 -24.20
C GLY A 72 -5.86 -5.06 -23.51
N GLY A 73 -5.50 -3.90 -22.96
CA GLY A 73 -4.32 -3.72 -22.11
C GLY A 73 -4.41 -4.41 -20.74
N PHE A 74 -5.63 -4.70 -20.26
CA PHE A 74 -5.84 -5.52 -19.06
C PHE A 74 -5.91 -7.02 -19.40
N ARG A 75 -4.89 -7.78 -18.98
CA ARG A 75 -4.74 -9.22 -19.27
C ARG A 75 -5.43 -10.16 -18.28
N ALA A 76 -6.17 -9.64 -17.30
CA ALA A 76 -6.84 -10.43 -16.25
C ALA A 76 -5.92 -11.35 -15.42
N GLU A 77 -4.61 -11.06 -15.40
CA GLU A 77 -3.62 -11.74 -14.55
C GLU A 77 -3.70 -11.29 -13.07
N SER A 78 -4.43 -10.21 -12.79
CA SER A 78 -4.71 -9.69 -11.46
C SER A 78 -6.18 -9.30 -11.34
N LYS A 79 -6.66 -9.03 -10.12
CA LYS A 79 -7.95 -8.36 -9.91
C LYS A 79 -7.92 -6.95 -10.50
N VAL A 80 -9.09 -6.45 -10.91
CA VAL A 80 -9.26 -5.09 -11.45
C VAL A 80 -8.85 -4.04 -10.42
N GLU A 81 -9.18 -4.23 -9.15
CA GLU A 81 -8.77 -3.33 -8.07
C GLU A 81 -7.23 -3.27 -7.91
N THR A 82 -6.54 -4.40 -7.99
CA THR A 82 -5.07 -4.47 -7.95
C THR A 82 -4.46 -3.70 -9.13
N PHE A 83 -5.02 -3.88 -10.32
CA PHE A 83 -4.56 -3.17 -11.51
C PHE A 83 -4.80 -1.66 -11.41
N LEU A 84 -5.97 -1.25 -10.93
CA LEU A 84 -6.31 0.15 -10.66
C LEU A 84 -5.35 0.78 -9.65
N LEU A 85 -5.03 0.08 -8.56
CA LEU A 85 -4.05 0.56 -7.58
C LEU A 85 -2.66 0.72 -8.19
N GLY A 86 -2.25 -0.18 -9.09
CA GLY A 86 -1.02 -0.02 -9.88
C GLY A 86 -1.01 1.26 -10.73
N ILE A 87 -2.14 1.58 -11.37
CA ILE A 87 -2.30 2.83 -12.12
C ILE A 87 -2.16 4.05 -11.19
N CYS A 88 -2.95 4.11 -10.11
CA CYS A 88 -2.90 5.21 -9.14
C CYS A 88 -1.48 5.45 -8.61
N ARG A 89 -0.78 4.37 -8.29
CA ARG A 89 0.60 4.41 -7.78
C ARG A 89 1.57 5.04 -8.76
N ASN A 90 1.52 4.64 -10.03
CA ASN A 90 2.36 5.21 -11.08
C ASN A 90 2.12 6.71 -11.22
N MET A 91 0.85 7.13 -11.18
CA MET A 91 0.48 8.54 -11.26
C MET A 91 1.01 9.36 -10.09
N ILE A 92 0.87 8.84 -8.86
CA ILE A 92 1.44 9.46 -7.66
C ILE A 92 2.96 9.58 -7.78
N ARG A 93 3.66 8.52 -8.19
CA ARG A 93 5.12 8.53 -8.35
C ARG A 93 5.56 9.55 -9.41
N ASP A 94 4.89 9.58 -10.55
CA ASP A 94 5.20 10.51 -11.62
C ASP A 94 4.99 11.96 -11.17
N ASN A 95 3.96 12.23 -10.37
CA ASN A 95 3.74 13.54 -9.81
C ASN A 95 4.83 13.91 -8.79
N VAL A 96 5.20 13.00 -7.88
CA VAL A 96 6.33 13.21 -6.95
C VAL A 96 7.62 13.48 -7.71
N LYS A 97 7.94 12.71 -8.76
CA LYS A 97 9.11 12.94 -9.63
C LYS A 97 9.02 14.31 -10.32
N LYS A 98 7.85 14.72 -10.81
CA LYS A 98 7.65 16.06 -11.40
C LYS A 98 7.86 17.18 -10.38
N VAL A 99 7.25 17.08 -9.21
CA VAL A 99 7.40 18.06 -8.12
C VAL A 99 8.86 18.13 -7.66
N GLN A 100 9.53 16.99 -7.46
CA GLN A 100 10.95 16.96 -7.12
C GLN A 100 11.82 17.59 -8.21
N ARG A 101 11.56 17.31 -9.49
CA ARG A 101 12.29 17.94 -10.61
C ARG A 101 12.04 19.44 -10.69
N VAL A 102 10.82 19.91 -10.41
CA VAL A 102 10.49 21.34 -10.36
C VAL A 102 11.23 22.02 -9.21
N VAL A 103 11.22 21.43 -8.02
CA VAL A 103 11.95 21.93 -6.83
C VAL A 103 13.47 21.88 -7.04
N LEU A 104 14.00 20.83 -7.66
CA LEU A 104 15.43 20.65 -7.90
C LEU A 104 15.95 21.57 -9.02
N LYS A 105 15.12 21.87 -10.04
CA LYS A 105 15.44 22.86 -11.09
C LYS A 105 15.64 24.28 -10.55
N GLU A 106 15.06 24.59 -9.40
CA GLU A 106 15.29 25.86 -8.71
C GLU A 106 16.62 25.89 -7.95
N THR A 107 17.37 24.77 -7.82
CA THR A 107 18.55 24.71 -6.93
C THR A 107 19.86 24.11 -7.44
N LEU A 108 20.00 23.41 -8.59
CA LEU A 108 21.26 23.09 -9.34
C LEU A 108 21.06 21.89 -10.32
N PRO A 109 21.96 21.64 -11.32
CA PRO A 109 21.67 20.76 -12.46
C PRO A 109 21.84 19.24 -12.20
N GLU A 110 21.13 18.50 -13.05
CA GLU A 110 20.77 17.08 -13.05
C GLU A 110 21.95 16.10 -13.18
N THR A 111 21.94 15.01 -12.39
CA THR A 111 22.26 13.62 -12.79
C THR A 111 22.20 12.66 -11.60
N VAL A 112 21.22 11.75 -11.55
CA VAL A 112 21.34 10.45 -10.84
C VAL A 112 20.50 9.37 -11.57
N PRO A 113 20.98 8.13 -11.80
CA PRO A 113 20.32 7.13 -12.67
C PRO A 113 19.29 6.19 -11.99
N ASP A 114 18.31 5.76 -12.80
CA ASP A 114 17.01 5.08 -12.57
C ASP A 114 17.04 3.55 -12.21
N SER A 115 18.16 2.95 -11.79
CA SER A 115 18.32 1.48 -11.88
C SER A 115 17.85 0.62 -10.69
N ALA A 116 17.32 1.20 -9.61
CA ALA A 116 16.83 0.45 -8.44
C ALA A 116 15.29 0.20 -8.45
N GLU A 117 14.59 0.71 -9.46
CA GLU A 117 13.16 1.02 -9.37
C GLU A 117 12.24 -0.15 -9.78
N GLY A 118 12.70 -1.03 -10.66
CA GLY A 118 11.90 -2.16 -11.15
C GLY A 118 11.68 -3.30 -10.13
N LEU A 119 12.59 -3.47 -9.16
CA LEU A 119 12.47 -4.52 -8.13
C LEU A 119 11.47 -4.12 -7.03
N ALA A 120 11.44 -2.83 -6.67
CA ALA A 120 10.48 -2.29 -5.71
C ALA A 120 9.04 -2.36 -6.25
N ASP A 121 8.83 -2.02 -7.53
CA ASP A 121 7.51 -2.08 -8.17
C ASP A 121 6.93 -3.51 -8.17
N HIS A 122 7.76 -4.54 -8.36
CA HIS A 122 7.30 -5.94 -8.35
C HIS A 122 6.94 -6.43 -6.94
N LEU A 123 7.75 -6.07 -5.93
CA LEU A 123 7.54 -6.48 -4.54
C LEU A 123 6.26 -5.85 -3.95
N GLU A 124 5.97 -4.60 -4.29
CA GLU A 124 4.78 -3.88 -3.81
C GLU A 124 3.50 -4.20 -4.60
N LEU A 125 3.59 -4.58 -5.89
CA LEU A 125 2.43 -5.17 -6.58
C LEU A 125 2.06 -6.53 -5.99
N GLN A 126 3.07 -7.30 -5.56
CA GLN A 126 2.88 -8.57 -4.88
C GLN A 126 2.16 -8.39 -3.53
N GLU A 127 2.43 -7.30 -2.80
CA GLU A 127 1.69 -6.90 -1.59
C GLU A 127 0.21 -6.62 -1.84
N LEU A 128 -0.14 -6.10 -3.01
CA LEU A 128 -1.53 -5.80 -3.40
C LEU A 128 -2.25 -6.99 -4.05
N SER A 129 -1.58 -8.13 -4.19
CA SER A 129 -2.12 -9.37 -4.74
C SER A 129 -2.72 -10.25 -3.64
N GLU A 130 -3.42 -11.33 -4.02
CA GLU A 130 -3.91 -12.33 -3.05
C GLU A 130 -2.78 -12.96 -2.22
N ALA A 131 -1.58 -13.08 -2.79
CA ALA A 131 -0.40 -13.54 -2.07
C ALA A 131 0.03 -12.52 -1.00
N GLY A 132 -0.09 -11.22 -1.29
CA GLY A 132 0.11 -10.14 -0.35
C GLY A 132 -0.92 -10.13 0.78
N SER A 133 -2.20 -10.32 0.46
CA SER A 133 -3.25 -10.43 1.49
C SER A 133 -3.06 -11.64 2.42
N ARG A 134 -2.61 -12.79 1.88
CA ARG A 134 -2.27 -13.96 2.71
C ARG A 134 -1.08 -13.69 3.62
N ARG A 135 -0.07 -12.97 3.11
CA ARG A 135 1.09 -12.53 3.91
C ARG A 135 0.66 -11.59 5.03
N ASP A 136 -0.17 -10.60 4.74
CA ASP A 136 -0.65 -9.63 5.73
C ASP A 136 -1.45 -10.31 6.84
N ALA A 137 -2.30 -11.28 6.48
CA ALA A 137 -3.02 -12.10 7.44
C ALA A 137 -2.06 -12.90 8.34
N ALA A 138 -1.10 -13.61 7.75
CA ALA A 138 -0.11 -14.38 8.51
C ALA A 138 0.76 -13.49 9.41
N LEU A 139 1.16 -12.29 8.94
CA LEU A 139 1.89 -11.32 9.76
C LEU A 139 1.02 -10.79 10.90
N GLY A 140 -0.28 -10.55 10.64
CA GLY A 140 -1.27 -10.22 11.65
C GLY A 140 -1.37 -11.27 12.75
N ASP A 141 -1.41 -12.55 12.37
CA ASP A 141 -1.43 -13.68 13.31
C ASP A 141 -0.12 -13.81 14.10
N ALA A 142 1.03 -13.64 13.44
CA ALA A 142 2.34 -13.63 14.10
C ALA A 142 2.45 -12.50 15.12
N LEU A 143 1.97 -11.30 14.77
CA LEU A 143 1.85 -10.19 15.70
C LEU A 143 0.90 -10.56 16.84
N ALA A 144 -0.31 -11.08 16.56
CA ALA A 144 -1.34 -11.44 17.54
C ALA A 144 -0.79 -12.28 18.71
N GLN A 145 0.12 -13.20 18.40
CA GLN A 145 0.78 -14.10 19.35
C GLN A 145 1.85 -13.45 20.24
N LEU A 146 2.28 -12.21 19.95
CA LEU A 146 3.11 -11.42 20.86
C LEU A 146 2.29 -10.91 22.05
N THR A 147 2.97 -10.65 23.16
CA THR A 147 2.35 -9.93 24.28
C THR A 147 1.94 -8.53 23.84
N GLU A 148 0.86 -8.01 24.44
CA GLU A 148 0.37 -6.64 24.19
C GLU A 148 1.49 -5.60 24.33
N LYS A 149 2.34 -5.76 25.37
CA LYS A 149 3.49 -4.89 25.59
C LYS A 149 4.49 -4.90 24.42
N CYS A 150 4.70 -6.05 23.78
CA CYS A 150 5.58 -6.12 22.62
C CYS A 150 4.94 -5.58 21.35
N ARG A 151 3.66 -5.89 21.13
CA ARG A 151 2.90 -5.38 19.98
C ARG A 151 2.89 -3.85 19.95
N ASP A 152 2.60 -3.24 21.10
CA ASP A 152 2.59 -1.78 21.26
C ASP A 152 3.98 -1.18 21.09
N ALA A 153 5.04 -1.81 21.62
CA ALA A 153 6.40 -1.29 21.44
C ALA A 153 6.79 -1.26 19.94
N LEU A 154 6.41 -2.30 19.19
CA LEU A 154 6.62 -2.37 17.76
C LEU A 154 5.74 -1.37 16.99
N ARG A 155 4.48 -1.17 17.40
CA ARG A 155 3.59 -0.15 16.83
C ARG A 155 4.13 1.26 17.02
N LEU A 156 4.51 1.63 18.24
CA LEU A 156 5.04 2.97 18.54
C LEU A 156 6.30 3.27 17.70
N TYR A 157 7.13 2.25 17.49
CA TYR A 157 8.35 2.40 16.71
C TYR A 157 8.12 2.39 15.19
N TYR A 158 7.44 1.37 14.65
CA TYR A 158 7.32 1.17 13.21
C TYR A 158 6.12 1.88 12.58
N TYR A 159 5.03 2.08 13.32
CA TYR A 159 3.84 2.73 12.76
C TYR A 159 3.81 4.22 13.12
N GLU A 160 4.05 4.55 14.39
CA GLU A 160 3.99 5.94 14.87
C GLU A 160 5.32 6.69 14.77
N ARG A 161 6.40 6.02 14.35
CA ARG A 161 7.75 6.60 14.15
C ARG A 161 8.30 7.35 15.37
N ARG A 162 7.90 6.96 16.58
CA ARG A 162 8.36 7.60 17.82
C ARG A 162 9.84 7.32 18.10
N SER A 163 10.50 8.31 18.69
CA SER A 163 11.87 8.19 19.21
C SER A 163 11.95 7.22 20.40
N MET A 164 13.16 6.74 20.72
CA MET A 164 13.36 5.88 21.89
C MET A 164 13.02 6.58 23.21
N ALA A 165 13.11 7.90 23.26
CA ALA A 165 12.73 8.71 24.42
C ALA A 165 11.22 8.69 24.61
N GLU A 166 10.46 9.00 23.55
CA GLU A 166 9.00 8.98 23.57
C GLU A 166 8.45 7.57 23.82
N ILE A 167 9.10 6.54 23.29
CA ILE A 167 8.74 5.15 23.57
C ILE A 167 9.04 4.80 25.04
N ALA A 168 10.15 5.27 25.61
CA ALA A 168 10.45 5.03 27.01
C ALA A 168 9.39 5.65 27.92
N GLU A 169 8.99 6.89 27.64
CA GLU A 169 7.93 7.59 28.37
C GLU A 169 6.58 6.87 28.22
N ALA A 170 6.15 6.60 26.99
CA ALA A 170 4.87 5.95 26.70
C ALA A 170 4.76 4.52 27.29
N ARG A 171 5.90 3.88 27.59
CA ARG A 171 5.97 2.52 28.14
C ARG A 171 6.42 2.47 29.59
N GLU A 172 6.56 3.62 30.25
CA GLU A 172 7.04 3.75 31.64
C GLU A 172 8.39 3.04 31.86
N LEU A 173 9.30 3.15 30.89
CA LEU A 173 10.65 2.60 30.95
C LEU A 173 11.64 3.65 31.46
N ALA A 174 12.61 3.19 32.25
CA ALA A 174 13.55 4.08 32.94
C ALA A 174 14.40 5.00 32.03
N ASN A 175 14.64 4.63 30.77
CA ASN A 175 15.38 5.43 29.80
C ASN A 175 15.32 4.84 28.37
N GLU A 176 15.82 5.62 27.41
CA GLU A 176 15.97 5.23 26.01
C GLU A 176 16.71 3.91 25.79
N LYS A 177 17.73 3.60 26.60
CA LYS A 177 18.48 2.34 26.46
C LYS A 177 17.59 1.14 26.77
N GLN A 178 16.69 1.26 27.74
CA GLN A 178 15.72 0.22 28.05
C GLN A 178 14.64 0.10 26.97
N ALA A 179 14.17 1.22 26.40
CA ALA A 179 13.27 1.21 25.25
C ALA A 179 13.91 0.50 24.04
N LYS A 180 15.15 0.84 23.69
CA LYS A 180 15.89 0.19 22.60
C LYS A 180 16.03 -1.32 22.82
N LYS A 181 16.37 -1.75 24.04
CA LYS A 181 16.43 -3.18 24.39
C LYS A 181 15.05 -3.84 24.32
N ALA A 182 13.98 -3.18 24.74
CA ALA A 182 12.62 -3.70 24.68
C ALA A 182 12.16 -3.90 23.23
N VAL A 183 12.31 -2.87 22.37
CA VAL A 183 11.99 -2.94 20.94
C VAL A 183 12.81 -4.04 20.27
N HIS A 184 14.11 -4.14 20.56
CA HIS A 184 14.95 -5.21 20.04
C HIS A 184 14.44 -6.60 20.42
N ARG A 185 14.13 -6.84 21.70
CA ARG A 185 13.61 -8.13 22.17
C ARG A 185 12.28 -8.48 21.52
N CYS A 186 11.37 -7.51 21.40
CA CYS A 186 10.08 -7.73 20.76
C CYS A 186 10.21 -8.01 19.27
N ARG A 187 11.16 -7.35 18.58
CA ARG A 187 11.50 -7.66 17.20
C ARG A 187 12.05 -9.08 17.04
N GLU A 188 12.88 -9.52 17.98
CA GLU A 188 13.44 -10.88 17.97
C GLU A 188 12.35 -11.94 18.17
N GLN A 189 11.41 -11.68 19.10
CA GLN A 189 10.24 -12.55 19.28
C GLN A 189 9.38 -12.61 18.03
N LEU A 190 9.14 -11.47 17.37
CA LEU A 190 8.42 -11.45 16.10
C LEU A 190 9.17 -12.24 15.03
N ARG A 191 10.50 -12.07 14.93
CA ARG A 191 11.34 -12.80 13.98
C ARG A 191 11.22 -14.31 14.16
N GLN A 192 11.31 -14.82 15.39
CA GLN A 192 11.16 -16.26 15.67
C GLN A 192 9.79 -16.80 15.24
N ARG A 193 8.73 -16.00 15.34
CA ARG A 193 7.39 -16.38 14.87
C ARG A 193 7.32 -16.42 13.34
N ILE A 194 7.92 -15.44 12.68
CA ILE A 194 8.00 -15.34 11.21
C ILE A 194 8.87 -16.48 10.65
N GLU A 195 9.97 -16.87 11.32
CA GLU A 195 10.81 -18.03 10.93
C GLU A 195 10.05 -19.37 11.05
N GLY A 196 9.13 -19.47 12.02
CA GLY A 196 8.28 -20.65 12.21
C GLY A 196 7.10 -20.76 11.26
N ASP A 197 6.80 -19.71 10.47
CA ASP A 197 5.69 -19.68 9.52
C ASP A 197 6.19 -19.79 8.07
N PRO A 198 5.91 -20.89 7.36
CA PRO A 198 6.30 -21.08 5.97
C PRO A 198 5.79 -19.98 5.02
N ALA A 199 4.64 -19.35 5.34
CA ALA A 199 4.08 -18.27 4.55
C ALA A 199 4.87 -16.95 4.70
N LEU A 200 5.65 -16.79 5.77
CA LEU A 200 6.36 -15.56 6.11
C LEU A 200 7.88 -15.68 6.04
N HIS A 201 8.43 -16.90 5.93
CA HIS A 201 9.87 -17.18 5.94
C HIS A 201 10.67 -16.36 4.90
N HIS A 202 10.05 -15.97 3.78
CA HIS A 202 10.67 -15.15 2.74
C HIS A 202 10.86 -13.66 3.13
N LEU A 203 10.25 -13.18 4.23
CA LEU A 203 10.40 -11.80 4.72
C LEU A 203 11.70 -11.58 5.52
N ILE A 204 12.42 -12.66 5.81
CA ILE A 204 13.61 -12.66 6.67
C ILE A 204 14.91 -12.76 5.86
N ASN A 205 14.81 -13.16 4.59
CA ASN A 205 15.92 -13.31 3.66
C ASN A 205 16.03 -12.14 2.68
#